data_AF-A0A5Y3XHK0-F1
#
_entry.id   AF-A0A5Y3XHK0-F1
#
_cell.length_a   1.000
_cell.length_b   1.000
_cell.length_c   1.000
_cell.angle_alpha   90.00
_cell.angle_beta   90.00
_cell.angle_gamma   90.00
#
_symmetry.space_group_name_H-M   'P 1'
#
loop_
_entity.id
_entity.type
_entity.pdbx_description
1 polymer ?
#
loop_
_entity_poly.entity_id
_entity_poly.type
_entity_poly.pdbx_seq_one_letter_code
_entity_poly.pdbx_strand_id
1 'polypeptide(L)'
;MTIDKQALRERYSPKPVPECHICGKEMTIQRMSASRITYGCTGATYDDKGCHYAEGRSIADDHYEQSCVTVVDVSDPDVLAMLDELEAAKQDSARWFKAFEKAVSIGARYEERIAELEARTVTLPPKEHDNGTDSQIDINAGFANRMWQKCYDAIRAAGIQIIEEGKTDGQ
;
A
#
# COMPACT_ATOMS: atom_id res chain seq x y z
N MET A 1 11.07 -5.01 21.69
CA MET A 1 12.34 -5.46 21.09
C MET A 1 12.36 -4.95 19.66
N THR A 2 13.24 -4.03 19.32
CA THR A 2 13.35 -3.52 17.94
C THR A 2 14.37 -4.39 17.22
N ILE A 3 13.91 -5.12 16.20
CA ILE A 3 14.81 -5.93 15.38
C ILE A 3 15.53 -5.00 14.42
N ASP A 4 16.85 -5.00 14.47
CA ASP A 4 17.68 -4.29 13.51
C ASP A 4 17.71 -5.08 12.18
N LYS A 5 16.93 -4.61 11.21
CA LYS A 5 16.83 -5.23 9.89
C LYS A 5 18.13 -5.10 9.10
N GLN A 6 18.90 -4.04 9.31
CA GLN A 6 20.16 -3.83 8.59
C GLN A 6 21.20 -4.85 9.07
N ALA A 7 21.29 -5.05 10.37
CA ALA A 7 22.14 -6.10 10.95
C ALA A 7 21.74 -7.51 10.47
N LEU A 8 20.45 -7.76 10.24
CA LEU A 8 20.00 -9.03 9.64
C LEU A 8 20.43 -9.13 8.18
N ARG A 9 20.24 -8.09 7.36
CA ARG A 9 20.70 -8.09 5.96
C ARG A 9 22.19 -8.39 5.87
N GLU A 10 23.02 -7.73 6.68
CA GLU A 10 24.46 -7.96 6.71
C GLU A 10 24.82 -9.39 7.12
N ARG A 11 24.13 -9.95 8.11
CA ARG A 11 24.38 -11.31 8.60
C ARG A 11 24.08 -12.40 7.57
N TYR A 12 22.96 -12.26 6.87
CA TYR A 12 22.48 -13.24 5.88
C TYR A 12 22.95 -12.93 4.45
N SER A 13 23.74 -11.87 4.27
CA SER A 13 24.39 -11.59 2.99
C SER A 13 25.50 -12.60 2.70
N PRO A 14 25.78 -12.90 1.42
CA PRO A 14 26.94 -13.69 1.02
C PRO A 14 28.22 -13.13 1.61
N LYS A 15 29.03 -13.99 2.23
CA LYS A 15 30.32 -13.60 2.80
C LYS A 15 31.38 -13.49 1.69
N PRO A 16 32.27 -12.49 1.74
CA PRO A 16 33.37 -12.40 0.79
C PRO A 16 34.33 -13.58 0.97
N VAL A 17 35.03 -13.91 -0.10
CA VAL A 17 36.09 -14.92 -0.09
C VAL A 17 37.23 -14.45 0.83
N PRO A 18 37.71 -15.28 1.77
CA PRO A 18 38.79 -14.89 2.66
C PRO A 18 40.12 -14.77 1.91
N GLU A 19 40.98 -13.89 2.41
CA GLU A 19 42.37 -13.78 1.99
C GLU A 19 43.25 -14.77 2.75
N CYS A 20 44.31 -15.25 2.10
CA CYS A 20 45.30 -16.12 2.71
C CYS A 20 46.09 -15.36 3.78
N HIS A 21 46.05 -15.84 5.02
CA HIS A 21 46.80 -15.22 6.13
C HIS A 21 48.33 -15.32 6.01
N ILE A 22 48.84 -16.14 5.08
CA ILE A 22 50.28 -16.31 4.84
C ILE A 22 50.79 -15.35 3.76
N CYS A 23 50.04 -15.16 2.66
CA CYS A 23 50.50 -14.38 1.50
C CYS A 23 49.56 -13.27 1.03
N GLY A 24 48.39 -13.10 1.65
CA GLY A 24 47.41 -12.05 1.34
C GLY A 24 46.62 -12.26 0.05
N LYS A 25 46.83 -13.34 -0.70
CA LYS A 25 46.08 -13.62 -1.93
C LYS A 25 44.68 -14.16 -1.63
N GLU A 26 43.70 -13.82 -2.47
CA GLU A 26 42.36 -14.40 -2.42
C GLU A 26 42.43 -15.93 -2.50
N MET A 27 41.71 -16.59 -1.58
CA MET A 27 41.73 -18.04 -1.49
C MET A 27 40.71 -18.66 -2.44
N THR A 28 40.82 -19.96 -2.71
CA THR A 28 39.86 -20.70 -3.53
C THR A 28 39.14 -21.76 -2.71
N ILE A 29 37.89 -22.06 -3.09
CA ILE A 29 37.10 -23.10 -2.43
C ILE A 29 37.72 -24.46 -2.71
N GLN A 30 38.10 -25.18 -1.66
CA GLN A 30 38.66 -26.54 -1.74
C GLN A 30 37.61 -27.60 -1.46
N ARG A 31 36.67 -27.28 -0.56
CA ARG A 31 35.59 -28.19 -0.17
C ARG A 31 34.36 -27.39 0.22
N MET A 32 33.20 -27.83 -0.25
CA MET A 32 31.91 -27.38 0.25
C MET A 32 31.17 -28.57 0.85
N SER A 33 30.75 -28.42 2.10
CA SER A 33 29.95 -29.42 2.81
C SER A 33 28.82 -28.71 3.53
N ALA A 34 27.65 -28.64 2.89
CA ALA A 34 26.50 -27.87 3.35
C ALA A 34 26.92 -26.42 3.69
N SER A 35 26.76 -26.01 4.94
CA SER A 35 27.11 -24.65 5.42
C SER A 35 28.59 -24.45 5.71
N ARG A 36 29.46 -25.46 5.56
CA ARG A 36 30.89 -25.33 5.82
C ARG A 36 31.65 -25.27 4.52
N ILE A 37 32.31 -24.14 4.28
CA ILE A 37 33.15 -23.91 3.11
C ILE A 37 34.60 -23.87 3.60
N THR A 38 35.43 -24.76 3.06
CA THR A 38 36.87 -24.74 3.31
C THR A 38 37.55 -24.01 2.16
N TYR A 39 38.24 -22.92 2.48
CA TYR A 39 39.07 -22.16 1.58
C TYR A 39 40.53 -22.58 1.78
N GLY A 40 41.30 -22.63 0.69
CA GLY A 40 42.73 -22.93 0.70
C GLY A 40 43.48 -22.04 -0.29
N CYS A 41 44.72 -21.69 0.03
CA CYS A 41 45.62 -21.00 -0.89
C CYS A 41 46.45 -22.05 -1.62
N THR A 42 46.00 -22.44 -2.82
CA THR A 42 46.74 -23.39 -3.68
C THR A 42 47.92 -22.75 -4.40
N GLY A 43 47.97 -21.41 -4.48
CA GLY A 43 48.97 -20.71 -5.29
C GLY A 43 48.81 -20.96 -6.80
N ALA A 44 47.66 -21.51 -7.19
CA ALA A 44 47.28 -21.75 -8.57
C ALA A 44 46.76 -20.47 -9.21
N THR A 45 47.20 -20.23 -10.43
CA THR A 45 46.65 -19.22 -11.33
C THR A 45 46.08 -19.92 -12.56
N TYR A 46 44.91 -19.45 -13.00
CA TYR A 46 44.20 -19.99 -14.15
C TYR A 46 44.30 -18.98 -15.29
N ASP A 47 44.93 -19.38 -16.39
CA ASP A 47 44.99 -18.62 -17.63
C ASP A 47 44.57 -19.48 -18.83
N ASP A 48 44.64 -18.92 -20.05
CA ASP A 48 44.32 -19.62 -21.29
C ASP A 48 45.21 -20.86 -21.56
N LYS A 49 46.32 -21.01 -20.83
CA LYS A 49 47.23 -22.17 -20.92
C LYS A 49 46.96 -23.22 -19.84
N GLY A 50 45.98 -22.98 -18.97
CA GLY A 50 45.54 -23.89 -17.93
C GLY A 50 45.98 -23.48 -16.53
N CYS A 51 45.98 -24.45 -15.62
CA CYS A 51 46.35 -24.25 -14.22
C CYS A 51 47.87 -24.31 -14.06
N HIS A 52 48.48 -23.23 -13.57
CA HIS A 52 49.90 -23.18 -13.24
C HIS A 52 50.09 -22.70 -11.79
N TYR A 53 51.08 -23.25 -11.12
CA TYR A 53 51.41 -22.90 -9.73
C TYR A 53 52.56 -21.92 -9.70
N ALA A 54 52.59 -21.03 -8.71
CA ALA A 54 53.77 -20.20 -8.48
C ALA A 54 54.99 -21.07 -8.16
N GLU A 55 56.20 -20.54 -8.38
CA GLU A 55 57.44 -21.29 -8.20
C GLU A 55 57.57 -21.85 -6.78
N GLY A 56 57.88 -23.15 -6.67
CA GLY A 56 57.95 -23.86 -5.40
C GLY A 56 56.60 -24.23 -4.77
N ARG A 57 55.47 -23.99 -5.46
CA ARG A 57 54.12 -24.32 -4.97
C ARG A 57 53.55 -25.59 -5.59
N SER A 58 52.70 -26.29 -4.85
CA SER A 58 51.94 -27.44 -5.36
C SER A 58 50.60 -27.61 -4.64
N ILE A 59 49.73 -28.51 -5.13
CA ILE A 59 48.39 -28.75 -4.60
C ILE A 59 48.36 -29.30 -3.16
N ALA A 60 49.51 -29.72 -2.63
CA ALA A 60 49.65 -30.25 -1.27
C ALA A 60 50.98 -29.81 -0.64
N ASP A 61 51.39 -28.56 -0.89
CA ASP A 61 52.54 -27.97 -0.20
C ASP A 61 52.19 -27.52 1.23
N ASP A 62 53.22 -27.27 2.05
CA ASP A 62 53.04 -26.78 3.43
C ASP A 62 52.22 -25.49 3.49
N HIS A 63 52.33 -24.65 2.45
CA HIS A 63 51.55 -23.42 2.35
C HIS A 63 50.06 -23.71 2.22
N TYR A 64 49.68 -24.66 1.36
CA TYR A 64 48.31 -25.10 1.18
C TYR A 64 47.75 -25.64 2.50
N GLU A 65 48.47 -26.57 3.15
CA GLU A 65 48.03 -27.19 4.41
C GLU A 65 47.84 -26.14 5.50
N GLN A 66 48.81 -25.24 5.69
CA GLN A 66 48.76 -24.20 6.70
C GLN A 66 47.74 -23.10 6.37
N SER A 67 47.46 -22.86 5.09
CA SER A 67 46.52 -21.80 4.67
C SER A 67 45.05 -22.17 4.85
N CYS A 68 44.71 -23.46 4.97
CA CYS A 68 43.32 -23.92 4.96
C CYS A 68 42.48 -23.33 6.11
N VAL A 69 41.37 -22.66 5.77
CA VAL A 69 40.41 -22.13 6.74
C VAL A 69 39.01 -22.64 6.42
N THR A 70 38.24 -23.01 7.45
CA THR A 70 36.83 -23.40 7.27
C THR A 70 35.92 -22.32 7.82
N VAL A 71 35.11 -21.75 6.94
CA VAL A 71 34.12 -20.73 7.24
C VAL A 71 32.73 -21.37 7.27
N VAL A 72 31.92 -21.01 8.26
CA VAL A 72 30.50 -21.34 8.26
C VAL A 72 29.76 -20.24 7.50
N ASP A 73 29.21 -20.61 6.35
CA ASP A 73 28.31 -19.78 5.59
C ASP A 73 26.90 -19.85 6.21
N VAL A 74 26.41 -18.68 6.59
CA VAL A 74 25.07 -18.48 7.14
C VAL A 74 24.25 -17.56 6.24
N SER A 75 24.73 -17.32 5.02
CA SER A 75 23.99 -16.55 4.03
C SER A 75 22.70 -17.29 3.67
N ASP A 76 21.62 -16.53 3.57
CA ASP A 76 20.29 -17.08 3.31
C ASP A 76 19.51 -16.10 2.42
N PRO A 77 19.36 -16.42 1.11
CA PRO A 77 18.65 -15.54 0.19
C PRO A 77 17.16 -15.43 0.52
N ASP A 78 16.56 -16.45 1.14
CA ASP A 78 15.14 -16.44 1.47
C ASP A 78 14.88 -15.46 2.61
N VAL A 79 15.78 -15.37 3.59
CA VAL A 79 15.69 -14.37 4.66
C VAL A 79 15.81 -12.94 4.09
N LEU A 80 16.69 -12.72 3.12
CA LEU A 80 16.83 -11.42 2.46
C LEU A 80 15.56 -11.04 1.67
N ALA A 81 15.00 -11.99 0.92
CA ALA A 81 13.75 -11.80 0.19
C ALA A 81 12.58 -11.49 1.14
N MET A 82 12.47 -12.20 2.27
CA MET A 82 11.46 -11.90 3.29
C MET A 82 11.61 -10.50 3.90
N LEU A 83 12.85 -9.99 4.05
CA LEU A 83 13.07 -8.62 4.51
C LEU A 83 12.63 -7.59 3.48
N ASP A 84 12.86 -7.85 2.18
CA ASP A 84 12.38 -7.01 1.07
C ASP A 84 10.85 -6.98 1.02
N GLU A 85 10.20 -8.14 1.07
CA GLU A 85 8.74 -8.26 1.09
C GLU A 85 8.11 -7.53 2.28
N LEU A 86 8.71 -7.68 3.47
CA LEU A 86 8.27 -6.99 4.67
C LEU A 86 8.38 -5.46 4.54
N GLU A 87 9.43 -4.97 3.88
CA GLU A 87 9.62 -3.54 3.63
C GLU A 87 8.60 -3.00 2.62
N ALA A 88 8.38 -3.72 1.52
CA ALA A 88 7.36 -3.40 0.52
C ALA A 88 5.95 -3.37 1.14
N ALA A 89 5.59 -4.40 1.92
CA ALA A 89 4.28 -4.48 2.58
C ALA A 89 4.05 -3.31 3.55
N LYS A 90 5.09 -2.86 4.26
CA LYS A 90 4.99 -1.67 5.13
C LYS A 90 4.79 -0.38 4.35
N GLN A 91 5.46 -0.23 3.22
CA GLN A 91 5.29 0.94 2.34
C GLN A 91 3.87 0.97 1.75
N ASP A 92 3.37 -0.18 1.30
CA ASP A 92 2.00 -0.32 0.79
C ASP A 92 0.97 0.00 1.87
N SER A 93 1.14 -0.54 3.08
CA SER A 93 0.28 -0.24 4.21
C SER A 93 0.25 1.26 4.50
N ALA A 94 1.40 1.93 4.53
CA ALA A 94 1.47 3.39 4.75
C ALA A 94 0.76 4.18 3.64
N ARG A 95 0.86 3.73 2.38
CA ARG A 95 0.14 4.32 1.25
C ARG A 95 -1.38 4.15 1.39
N TRP A 96 -1.82 2.95 1.73
CA TRP A 96 -3.24 2.64 1.95
C TRP A 96 -3.82 3.45 3.10
N PHE A 97 -3.11 3.60 4.21
CA PHE A 97 -3.56 4.42 5.33
C PHE A 97 -3.78 5.88 4.92
N LYS A 98 -2.87 6.48 4.16
CA LYS A 98 -3.03 7.86 3.65
C LYS A 98 -4.23 7.99 2.71
N ALA A 99 -4.42 7.02 1.82
CA ALA A 99 -5.55 7.02 0.91
C ALA A 99 -6.89 6.87 1.67
N PHE A 100 -6.90 5.99 2.68
CA PHE A 100 -8.05 5.75 3.53
C PHE A 100 -8.41 7.00 4.34
N GLU A 101 -7.44 7.64 4.98
CA GLU A 101 -7.64 8.90 5.71
C GLU A 101 -8.29 9.97 4.83
N LYS A 102 -7.79 10.12 3.60
CA LYS A 102 -8.39 11.05 2.62
C LYS A 102 -9.82 10.65 2.25
N ALA A 103 -10.07 9.35 2.03
CA ALA A 103 -11.40 8.85 1.70
C ALA A 103 -12.41 9.10 2.82
N VAL A 104 -12.01 8.87 4.08
CA VAL A 104 -12.83 9.15 5.27
C VAL A 104 -13.14 10.64 5.38
N SER A 105 -12.13 11.50 5.21
CA SER A 105 -12.33 12.96 5.25
C SER A 105 -13.29 13.44 4.15
N ILE A 106 -13.19 12.87 2.95
CA ILE A 106 -14.11 13.16 1.85
C ILE A 106 -15.52 12.65 2.18
N GLY A 107 -15.64 11.45 2.75
CA GLY A 107 -16.92 10.88 3.19
C GLY A 107 -17.65 11.79 4.18
N ALA A 108 -16.96 12.27 5.20
CA ALA A 108 -17.54 13.19 6.19
C ALA A 108 -18.10 14.48 5.55
N ARG A 109 -17.41 15.05 4.56
CA ARG A 109 -17.91 16.23 3.82
C ARG A 109 -19.15 15.92 2.99
N TYR A 110 -19.22 14.73 2.40
CA TYR A 110 -20.42 14.32 1.67
C TYR A 110 -21.60 14.09 2.61
N GLU A 111 -21.39 13.52 3.79
CA GLU A 111 -22.43 13.37 4.82
C GLU A 111 -22.99 14.73 5.26
N GLU A 112 -22.12 15.72 5.53
CA GLU A 112 -22.55 17.10 5.83
C GLU A 112 -23.38 17.70 4.69
N ARG A 113 -22.94 17.52 3.45
CA ARG A 113 -23.66 18.05 2.28
C ARG A 113 -25.00 17.35 2.06
N ILE A 114 -25.07 16.04 2.29
CA ILE A 114 -26.33 15.29 2.22
C ILE A 114 -27.29 15.82 3.29
N ALA A 115 -26.83 15.98 4.54
CA ALA A 115 -27.64 16.54 5.61
C ALA A 115 -28.14 17.96 5.29
N GLU A 116 -27.29 18.83 4.73
CA GLU A 116 -27.69 20.17 4.27
C GLU A 116 -28.79 20.10 3.20
N LEU A 117 -28.65 19.19 2.23
CA LEU A 117 -29.62 19.03 1.14
C LEU A 117 -30.95 18.45 1.65
N GLU A 118 -30.91 17.46 2.54
CA GLU A 118 -32.09 16.85 3.15
C GLU A 118 -32.84 17.82 4.07
N ALA A 119 -32.14 18.78 4.67
CA ALA A 119 -32.74 19.83 5.50
C ALA A 119 -33.38 20.97 4.69
N ARG A 120 -33.27 20.98 3.34
CA ARG A 120 -33.86 22.05 2.53
C ARG A 120 -35.38 21.96 2.53
N THR A 121 -35.97 23.05 2.98
CA THR A 121 -37.42 23.27 2.96
C THR A 121 -37.75 24.42 2.01
N VAL A 122 -38.87 24.31 1.30
CA VAL A 122 -39.46 25.41 0.52
C VAL A 122 -40.90 25.61 0.98
N THR A 123 -41.28 26.86 1.14
CA THR A 123 -42.65 27.22 1.47
C THR A 123 -43.44 27.47 0.19
N LEU A 124 -44.60 26.83 0.05
CA LEU A 124 -45.52 27.07 -1.06
C LEU A 124 -46.73 27.88 -0.59
N PRO A 125 -47.23 28.80 -1.44
CA PRO A 125 -48.46 29.53 -1.14
C PRO A 125 -49.64 28.53 -1.05
N PRO A 126 -50.71 28.87 -0.32
CA PRO A 126 -51.88 28.01 -0.23
C PRO A 126 -52.56 27.87 -1.60
N LYS A 127 -53.27 26.75 -1.79
CA LYS A 127 -54.15 26.56 -2.95
C LYS A 127 -55.24 27.64 -2.98
N GLU A 128 -55.64 28.03 -4.18
CA GLU A 128 -56.80 28.91 -4.35
C GLU A 128 -58.06 28.17 -3.90
N HIS A 129 -58.98 28.91 -3.28
CA HIS A 129 -60.25 28.35 -2.83
C HIS A 129 -61.14 28.05 -4.04
N ASP A 130 -61.59 26.80 -4.14
CA ASP A 130 -62.42 26.31 -5.24
C ASP A 130 -63.69 25.68 -4.64
N ASN A 131 -64.84 26.30 -4.89
CA ASN A 131 -66.13 25.77 -4.42
C ASN A 131 -66.70 24.68 -5.34
N GLY A 132 -66.02 24.38 -6.45
CA GLY A 132 -66.47 23.41 -7.45
C GLY A 132 -67.70 23.84 -8.23
N THR A 133 -67.96 25.14 -8.35
CA THR A 133 -69.03 25.67 -9.20
C THR A 133 -68.54 25.98 -10.62
N ASP A 134 -69.45 26.09 -11.58
CA ASP A 134 -69.12 26.53 -12.95
C ASP A 134 -68.91 28.05 -13.05
N SER A 135 -68.68 28.73 -11.93
CA SER A 135 -68.33 30.14 -11.94
C SER A 135 -66.96 30.34 -12.59
N GLN A 136 -66.77 31.46 -13.30
CA GLN A 136 -65.48 31.79 -13.89
C GLN A 136 -64.35 31.85 -12.86
N ILE A 137 -64.68 32.17 -11.60
CA ILE A 137 -63.74 32.24 -10.47
C ILE A 137 -63.25 30.83 -10.11
N ASP A 138 -64.15 29.88 -9.89
CA ASP A 138 -63.80 28.49 -9.55
C ASP A 138 -63.09 27.78 -10.70
N ILE A 139 -63.49 28.06 -11.96
CA ILE A 139 -62.78 27.55 -13.15
C ILE A 139 -61.32 28.02 -13.16
N ASN A 140 -61.07 29.31 -12.89
CA ASN A 140 -59.73 29.88 -12.83
C ASN A 140 -58.92 29.30 -11.65
N ALA A 141 -59.53 29.15 -10.47
CA ALA A 141 -58.92 28.51 -9.30
C ALA A 141 -58.52 27.06 -9.59
N GLY A 142 -59.36 26.31 -10.30
CA GLY A 142 -59.06 24.95 -10.75
C GLY A 142 -57.84 24.89 -11.70
N PHE A 143 -57.66 25.87 -12.59
CA PHE A 143 -56.45 25.96 -13.43
C PHE A 143 -55.20 26.28 -12.61
N ALA A 144 -55.28 27.25 -11.68
CA ALA A 144 -54.18 27.63 -10.80
C ALA A 144 -53.75 26.45 -9.91
N ASN A 145 -54.71 25.74 -9.30
CA ASN A 145 -54.47 24.59 -8.43
C ASN A 145 -53.83 23.40 -9.17
N ARG A 146 -54.14 23.18 -10.45
CA ARG A 146 -53.47 22.16 -11.29
C ARG A 146 -52.00 22.51 -11.53
N MET A 147 -51.69 23.77 -11.76
CA MET A 147 -50.30 24.22 -11.92
C MET A 147 -49.55 24.14 -10.60
N TRP A 148 -50.18 24.55 -9.50
CA TRP A 148 -49.64 24.39 -8.15
C TRP A 148 -49.28 22.93 -7.85
N GLN A 149 -50.17 21.98 -8.18
CA GLN A 149 -49.93 20.55 -7.92
C GLN A 149 -48.72 20.02 -8.71
N LYS A 150 -48.54 20.45 -9.96
CA LYS A 150 -47.35 20.09 -10.76
C LYS A 150 -46.06 20.61 -10.13
N CYS A 151 -46.08 21.83 -9.59
CA CYS A 151 -44.94 22.40 -8.87
C CYS A 151 -44.67 21.63 -7.56
N TYR A 152 -45.70 21.32 -6.78
CA TYR A 152 -45.60 20.52 -5.57
C TYR A 152 -44.96 19.14 -5.84
N ASP A 153 -45.46 18.43 -6.85
CA ASP A 153 -44.97 17.09 -7.20
C ASP A 153 -43.51 17.14 -7.69
N ALA A 154 -43.14 18.16 -8.47
CA ALA A 154 -41.77 18.35 -8.95
C ALA A 154 -40.79 18.67 -7.80
N ILE A 155 -41.18 19.52 -6.86
CA ILE A 155 -40.35 19.87 -5.69
C ILE A 155 -40.17 18.65 -4.78
N ARG A 156 -41.24 17.87 -4.56
CA ARG A 156 -41.18 16.63 -3.78
C ARG A 156 -40.33 15.55 -4.47
N ALA A 157 -40.45 15.40 -5.78
CA ALA A 157 -39.63 14.46 -6.56
C ALA A 157 -38.14 14.84 -6.53
N ALA A 158 -37.81 16.12 -6.35
CA ALA A 158 -36.45 16.59 -6.13
C ALA A 158 -35.93 16.33 -4.69
N GLY A 159 -36.74 15.74 -3.82
CA GLY A 159 -36.37 15.41 -2.43
C GLY A 159 -36.42 16.59 -1.46
N ILE A 160 -37.02 17.71 -1.86
CA ILE A 160 -37.11 18.93 -1.03
C ILE A 160 -38.36 18.84 -0.16
N GLN A 161 -38.24 19.18 1.12
CA GLN A 161 -39.37 19.24 2.04
C GLN A 161 -40.22 20.48 1.76
N ILE A 162 -41.54 20.35 1.84
CA ILE A 162 -42.48 21.43 1.51
C ILE A 162 -43.25 21.82 2.77
N ILE A 163 -43.29 23.13 3.06
CA ILE A 163 -44.13 23.72 4.11
C ILE A 163 -45.28 24.46 3.41
N GLU A 164 -46.54 24.16 3.78
CA GLU A 164 -47.70 24.89 3.24
C GLU A 164 -47.93 26.18 4.05
N GLU A 165 -47.89 27.35 3.42
CA GLU A 165 -48.17 28.62 4.11
C GLU A 165 -49.58 28.60 4.73
N GLY A 166 -49.66 28.80 6.05
CA GLY A 166 -50.93 28.93 6.78
C GLY A 166 -51.44 27.66 7.46
N LYS A 167 -50.78 26.51 7.30
CA LYS A 167 -51.03 25.32 8.12
C LYS A 167 -50.02 25.30 9.27
N THR A 168 -50.47 25.58 10.48
CA THR A 168 -49.68 25.35 11.69
C THR A 168 -49.68 23.85 11.99
N ASP A 169 -48.51 23.27 12.26
CA ASP A 169 -48.38 21.87 12.69
C ASP A 169 -49.12 21.66 14.02
N GLY A 170 -50.38 21.23 13.94
CA GLY A 170 -51.23 21.08 15.11
C GLY A 170 -52.73 21.01 14.79
N GLN A 171 -53.14 20.04 13.98
CA GLN A 171 -54.48 19.43 14.03
C GLN A 171 -54.52 18.07 13.35
#